data_AF-A0A2V9QKN8-F1
#
_entry.id   AF-A0A2V9QKN8-F1
#
_cell.length_a   1.000
_cell.length_b   1.000
_cell.length_c   1.000
_cell.angle_alpha   90.00
_cell.angle_beta   90.00
_cell.angle_gamma   90.00
#
_symmetry.space_group_name_H-M   'P 1'
#
loop_
_entity.id
_entity.type
_entity.pdbx_description
1 polymer ?
#
loop_
_entity_poly.entity_id
_entity_poly.type
_entity_poly.pdbx_seq_one_letter_code
_entity_poly.pdbx_strand_id
1 'polypeptide(L)' 'NPWQKPQLVSLDEANPVAPAGSEPPGDYMGSYFLPSGSLGVIWTRRDLSVGTTLERDIFFARSLP' A
#
# COMPACT_ATOMS: atom_id res chain seq x y z
N ASN A 1 5.60 -19.63 9.18
CA ASN A 1 4.29 -19.97 9.79
C ASN A 1 3.22 -19.53 8.80
N PRO A 2 2.39 -20.43 8.24
CA PRO A 2 1.44 -20.09 7.16
C PRO A 2 0.42 -19.01 7.51
N TRP A 3 0.28 -18.68 8.81
CA TRP A 3 -0.63 -17.65 9.32
C TRP A 3 0.06 -16.32 9.63
N GLN A 4 1.36 -16.20 9.34
CA GLN A 4 2.10 -14.98 9.58
C GLN A 4 1.73 -13.93 8.54
N LYS A 5 1.38 -12.72 8.98
CA LYS A 5 1.06 -11.62 8.06
C LYS A 5 2.29 -11.33 7.18
N PRO A 6 2.13 -11.26 5.85
CA PRO A 6 3.24 -10.95 4.96
C PRO A 6 3.74 -9.53 5.24
N GLN A 7 5.06 -9.36 5.29
CA GLN A 7 5.67 -8.04 5.36
C GLN A 7 5.62 -7.41 3.97
N LEU A 8 4.90 -6.29 3.86
CA LEU A 8 4.83 -5.50 2.64
C LEU A 8 5.99 -4.50 2.58
N VAL A 9 6.53 -4.29 1.38
CA VAL A 9 7.57 -3.32 1.07
C VAL A 9 7.11 -2.47 -0.11
N SER A 10 7.17 -1.15 0.07
CA SER A 10 6.91 -0.18 -0.99
C SER A 10 8.03 -0.24 -2.01
N LEU A 11 7.69 -0.07 -3.29
CA LEU A 11 8.71 0.13 -4.34
C LEU A 11 9.13 1.60 -4.46
N ASP A 12 8.43 2.50 -3.78
CA ASP A 12 8.76 3.91 -3.68
C ASP A 12 9.37 4.19 -2.30
N GLU A 13 10.66 4.52 -2.28
CA GLU A 13 11.41 4.81 -1.06
C GLU A 13 10.92 6.09 -0.34
N ALA A 14 10.32 7.04 -1.07
CA ALA A 14 9.76 8.25 -0.49
C ALA A 14 8.46 7.97 0.28
N ASN A 15 7.80 6.85 -0.02
CA ASN A 15 6.49 6.48 0.54
C ASN A 15 6.54 5.06 1.12
N PRO A 16 7.15 4.86 2.30
CA PRO A 16 7.24 3.57 2.95
C PRO A 16 5.87 3.06 3.42
N VAL A 17 5.75 1.74 3.54
CA VAL A 17 4.55 1.10 4.12
C VAL A 17 4.44 1.48 5.60
N ALA A 18 3.28 2.01 5.99
CA ALA A 18 3.00 2.37 7.38
C ALA A 18 2.93 1.13 8.30
N PRO A 19 3.21 1.27 9.61
CA PRO A 19 3.05 0.18 10.57
C PRO A 19 1.61 -0.37 10.60
N ALA A 20 1.45 -1.65 10.93
CA ALA A 20 0.17 -2.38 10.90
C ALA A 20 -0.91 -1.92 11.91
N GLY A 21 -0.74 -0.76 12.56
CA GLY A 21 -1.65 -0.21 13.57
C GLY A 21 -2.43 1.03 13.13
N SER A 22 -2.14 1.59 11.96
CA SER A 22 -2.84 2.75 11.41
C SER A 22 -3.76 2.35 10.27
N GLU A 23 -4.98 2.89 10.24
CA GLU A 23 -5.84 2.82 9.06
C GLU A 23 -5.17 3.63 7.92
N PRO A 24 -5.10 3.08 6.69
CA PRO A 24 -4.47 3.80 5.59
C PRO A 24 -5.26 5.09 5.29
N PRO A 25 -4.58 6.24 5.09
CA PRO A 25 -5.25 7.48 4.69
C PRO A 25 -5.63 7.44 3.21
N GLY A 26 -6.42 6.46 2.79
CA GLY A 26 -6.92 6.33 1.43
C GLY A 26 -7.58 4.99 1.16
N ASP A 27 -7.90 4.75 -0.12
CA ASP A 27 -8.84 3.70 -0.51
C ASP A 27 -8.07 2.51 -1.11
N TYR A 28 -8.35 1.31 -0.60
CA TYR A 28 -7.82 0.07 -1.17
C TYR A 28 -8.39 -0.14 -2.58
N MET A 29 -7.50 -0.41 -3.55
CA MET A 29 -7.91 -0.62 -4.95
C MET A 29 -7.88 -2.09 -5.36
N GLY A 30 -6.91 -2.86 -4.88
CA GLY A 30 -6.83 -4.29 -5.21
C GLY A 30 -5.53 -4.97 -4.78
N SER A 31 -5.53 -6.30 -4.90
CA SER A 31 -4.38 -7.15 -4.61
C SER A 31 -4.32 -8.30 -5.60
N TYR A 32 -3.11 -8.73 -5.96
CA TYR A 32 -2.89 -9.84 -6.89
C TYR A 32 -1.57 -10.54 -6.59
N PHE A 33 -1.45 -11.81 -6.98
CA PHE A 33 -0.18 -12.52 -6.92
C PHE A 33 0.67 -12.17 -8.15
N LEU A 34 1.90 -11.74 -7.89
CA LEU A 34 2.92 -11.51 -8.91
C LEU A 34 3.37 -12.86 -9.51
N PRO A 35 4.00 -12.88 -10.70
CA PRO A 35 4.60 -14.10 -11.25
C PRO A 35 5.61 -14.77 -10.32
N SER A 36 6.22 -14.01 -9.40
CA SER A 36 7.11 -14.51 -8.35
C SER A 36 6.39 -15.25 -7.22
N GLY A 37 5.06 -15.24 -7.19
CA GLY A 37 4.23 -15.74 -6.08
C GLY A 37 4.06 -14.75 -4.92
N SER A 38 4.72 -13.59 -4.96
CA SER A 38 4.57 -12.55 -3.94
C SER A 38 3.21 -11.84 -4.05
N LEU A 39 2.64 -11.39 -2.92
CA LEU A 39 1.42 -10.60 -2.91
C LEU A 39 1.72 -9.15 -3.28
N GLY A 40 1.12 -8.63 -4.34
CA GLY A 40 1.09 -7.20 -4.68
C GLY A 40 -0.18 -6.53 -4.17
N VAL A 41 -0.09 -5.29 -3.73
CA VAL A 41 -1.19 -4.47 -3.19
C VAL A 41 -1.13 -3.09 -3.83
N ILE A 42 -2.27 -2.59 -4.31
CA ILE A 42 -2.45 -1.23 -4.84
C ILE A 42 -3.49 -0.50 -3.98
N TRP A 43 -3.19 0.74 -3.62
CA TRP A 43 -4.11 1.62 -2.90
C TRP A 43 -3.90 3.08 -3.30
N THR A 44 -4.86 3.93 -2.96
CA THR A 44 -4.70 5.38 -3.05
C THR A 44 -4.29 5.97 -1.71
N ARG A 45 -3.59 7.09 -1.73
CA ARG A 45 -3.43 7.97 -0.56
C ARG A 45 -4.11 9.29 -0.84
N ARG A 46 -4.84 9.81 0.14
CA ARG A 46 -5.41 11.16 0.08
C ARG A 46 -4.41 12.12 0.67
N ASP A 47 -4.04 13.13 -0.11
CA ASP A 47 -3.36 14.29 0.42
C ASP A 47 -4.42 15.28 0.89
N LEU A 48 -4.59 15.32 2.21
CA LEU A 48 -5.51 16.26 2.86
C LEU A 48 -4.93 17.67 2.75
N SER A 49 -5.22 18.35 1.64
CA SER A 49 -5.04 19.79 1.53
C SER A 49 -6.26 20.53 2.07
N VAL A 50 -6.08 21.76 2.55
CA VAL A 50 -7.17 22.61 3.08
C VAL A 50 -8.09 23.16 1.96
N GLY A 51 -7.87 22.75 0.70
CA GLY A 51 -8.62 23.20 -0.47
C GLY A 51 -9.85 22.34 -0.81
N THR A 52 -10.60 22.77 -1.83
CA THR A 52 -11.75 22.02 -2.40
C THR A 52 -11.34 20.94 -3.40
N THR A 53 -10.08 20.93 -3.83
CA THR A 53 -9.52 19.90 -4.70
C THR A 53 -8.94 18.78 -3.85
N LEU A 54 -9.31 17.55 -4.18
CA LEU A 54 -8.77 16.36 -3.54
C LEU A 54 -7.81 15.66 -4.51
N GLU A 55 -6.52 15.73 -4.21
CA GLU A 55 -5.48 15.00 -4.94
C GLU A 55 -5.31 13.60 -4.34
N ARG A 56 -5.14 12.61 -5.21
CA ARG A 56 -4.91 11.22 -4.83
C ARG A 56 -3.79 10.64 -5.65
N ASP A 57 -2.80 10.11 -4.96
CA ASP A 57 -1.72 9.34 -5.56
C ASP A 57 -2.01 7.85 -5.45
N ILE A 58 -1.53 7.07 -6.43
CA ILE A 58 -1.65 5.62 -6.47
C ILE A 58 -0.32 5.00 -6.03
N PHE A 59 -0.38 4.13 -5.03
CA PHE A 59 0.77 3.46 -4.45
C PHE A 59 0.75 1.97 -4.69
N PHE A 60 1.94 1.38 -4.69
CA PHE A 60 2.16 -0.04 -4.84
C PHE A 60 3.15 -0.57 -3.81
N ALA A 61 2.83 -1.71 -3.20
CA ALA A 61 3.75 -2.50 -2.40
C ALA A 61 3.64 -3.98 -2.74
N ARG A 62 4.69 -4.73 -2.43
CA ARG A 62 4.73 -6.18 -2.57
C ARG A 62 5.20 -6.86 -1.28
N SER A 63 4.76 -8.09 -1.05
CA SER A 63 5.32 -8.90 0.02
C SER A 63 6.75 -9.33 -0.30
N LEU A 64 7.57 -9.45 0.73
CA LEU A 64 8.83 -10.19 0.62
C LEU A 64 8.56 -11.71 0.46
N PRO A 65 9.53 -12.47 -0.09
CA PRO A 65 9.49 -13.93 -0.11
C PRO A 65 9.35 -14.55 1.28
#